data_AF-A0A815G3T1-F1
#
_entry.id   AF-A0A815G3T1-F1
#
_cell.length_a   1.000
_cell.length_b   1.000
_cell.length_c   1.000
_cell.angle_alpha   90.00
_cell.angle_beta   90.00
_cell.angle_gamma   90.00
#
_symmetry.space_group_name_H-M   'P 1'
#
loop_
_entity.id
_entity.type
_entity.pdbx_description
1 polymer ?
#
loop_
_entity_poly.entity_id
_entity_poly.type
_entity_poly.pdbx_seq_one_letter_code
_entity_poly.pdbx_strand_id
1 'polypeptide(L)'
;MDQEQFERITTNGHATVVDDEHHQPTDESTIDEQNTDPMADIGDVIDGREIQVLETAEDIQARREQVLARFAHFKEAAKYRRDKLEDSREYQYFKRDADELEAWINEKIQLCSQDDTYRDTTSVQVKIQKHEAFEEEVTAHHSAVLRLDEEGAAKINRDHFASPAIEARLDEIHCLWELLLRRLQEKSARLQLARKLEQFFRDCDEFIFWMRDKETFVLSDDFGKDLQSVQNLQRKHDNVERDISTLQEKVENLRKDGARIKQDVPEGVDQIEKRLADMMQAWDDLRTKSDERKTVLNESFRLHRFLSEFRDLMSWALDMEAQLSSDELAKDVSGAEALVERHSEFKGEIDARKDSFANVQRIGNELIAQDHYAKSDIEFKLQELNDQQIKLDHLWSQRLMLLQDCMHLQLFLRDIDQALTWIQKQDQYLVQNINDIDSCQTLDDCEGLIKKYDDFEKLLQAQEEKGK
;
A
#
# COMPACT_ATOMS: atom_id res chain seq x y z
N MET A 1 13.08 23.18 -24.70
CA MET A 1 13.83 24.46 -24.82
C MET A 1 14.32 24.84 -23.43
N ASP A 2 15.63 24.95 -23.24
CA ASP A 2 16.23 25.20 -21.93
C ASP A 2 15.98 26.65 -21.50
N GLN A 3 15.69 26.87 -20.23
CA GLN A 3 15.33 28.18 -19.66
C GLN A 3 16.45 29.23 -19.87
N GLU A 4 17.70 28.75 -20.02
CA GLU A 4 18.88 29.57 -20.34
C GLU A 4 18.91 30.13 -21.77
N GLN A 5 18.23 29.52 -22.75
CA GLN A 5 18.12 30.12 -24.09
C GLN A 5 17.10 31.26 -24.12
N PHE A 6 16.09 31.21 -23.25
CA PHE A 6 15.05 32.23 -23.12
C PHE A 6 15.60 33.51 -22.46
N GLU A 7 16.41 33.39 -21.40
CA GLU A 7 16.97 34.56 -20.68
C GLU A 7 18.05 35.34 -21.47
N ARG A 8 18.71 34.69 -22.44
CA ARG A 8 19.70 35.36 -23.31
C ARG A 8 19.06 36.31 -24.33
N ILE A 9 17.77 36.16 -24.62
CA ILE A 9 17.03 37.00 -25.57
C ILE A 9 16.45 38.23 -24.85
N THR A 10 16.06 38.09 -23.58
CA THR A 10 15.41 39.17 -22.81
C THR A 10 16.34 40.23 -22.22
N THR A 11 17.67 40.05 -22.27
CA THR A 11 18.60 40.92 -21.53
C THR A 11 19.00 42.22 -22.22
N ASN A 12 18.52 42.51 -23.44
CA ASN A 12 18.86 43.76 -24.16
C ASN A 12 17.69 44.73 -24.39
N GLY A 13 16.49 44.47 -23.85
CA GLY A 13 15.33 45.37 -23.99
C GLY A 13 14.72 45.70 -22.63
N HIS A 14 15.27 46.68 -21.92
CA HIS A 14 14.59 47.24 -20.76
C HIS A 14 13.58 48.29 -21.25
N ALA A 15 12.31 47.92 -21.34
CA ALA A 15 11.22 48.88 -21.49
C ALA A 15 10.00 48.47 -20.65
N THR A 16 9.57 49.45 -19.87
CA THR A 16 8.53 49.41 -18.84
C THR A 16 7.15 49.10 -19.42
N VAL A 17 6.42 48.21 -18.76
CA VAL A 17 5.00 47.93 -18.99
C VAL A 17 4.18 49.22 -18.76
N VAL A 18 3.39 49.63 -19.75
CA VAL A 18 2.28 50.58 -19.60
C VAL A 18 1.05 50.00 -20.28
N ASP A 19 -0.06 50.06 -19.57
CA ASP A 19 -1.37 49.48 -19.86
C ASP A 19 -2.02 49.96 -21.17
N ASP A 20 -2.59 49.00 -21.88
CA ASP A 20 -3.92 48.96 -22.52
C ASP A 20 -4.58 50.30 -22.93
N GLU A 21 -4.39 50.72 -24.19
CA GLU A 21 -5.40 51.49 -24.94
C GLU A 21 -5.43 51.06 -26.42
N HIS A 22 -6.65 50.77 -26.90
CA HIS A 22 -6.99 50.46 -28.30
C HIS A 22 -6.23 51.35 -29.30
N HIS A 23 -5.29 50.77 -30.06
CA HIS A 23 -4.76 51.39 -31.28
C HIS A 23 -5.52 50.86 -32.50
N GLN A 24 -6.26 51.77 -33.14
CA GLN A 24 -6.82 51.58 -34.48
C GLN A 24 -5.69 51.48 -35.53
N PRO A 25 -5.93 50.84 -36.69
CA PRO A 25 -4.92 50.72 -37.73
C PRO A 25 -4.63 52.10 -38.30
N THR A 26 -3.40 52.57 -38.14
CA THR A 26 -2.94 53.83 -38.73
C THR A 26 -2.73 53.63 -40.22
N ASP A 27 -3.49 54.40 -41.01
CA ASP A 27 -3.45 54.53 -42.45
C ASP A 27 -2.00 54.64 -42.98
N GLU A 28 -1.60 53.69 -43.84
CA GLU A 28 -0.30 53.58 -44.53
C GLU A 28 -0.03 54.70 -45.56
N SER A 29 -0.78 55.80 -45.55
CA SER A 29 -0.68 56.85 -46.58
C SER A 29 0.21 58.05 -46.22
N THR A 30 0.90 58.06 -45.08
CA THR A 30 1.55 59.28 -44.55
C THR A 30 3.09 59.23 -44.44
N ILE A 31 3.78 58.46 -45.29
CA ILE A 31 5.26 58.57 -45.40
C ILE A 31 5.68 59.61 -46.45
N ASP A 32 4.74 60.16 -47.22
CA ASP A 32 5.05 60.97 -48.41
C ASP A 32 5.26 62.48 -48.14
N GLU A 33 5.14 62.98 -46.89
CA GLU A 33 5.05 64.43 -46.64
C GLU A 33 6.24 65.11 -45.96
N GLN A 34 7.36 64.45 -45.69
CA GLN A 34 8.55 65.12 -45.12
C GLN A 34 9.87 64.92 -45.86
N ASN A 35 9.81 64.45 -47.10
CA ASN A 35 10.99 64.44 -47.97
C ASN A 35 10.98 65.70 -48.84
N THR A 36 11.28 66.86 -48.24
CA THR A 36 11.67 68.03 -49.04
C THR A 36 12.97 67.66 -49.73
N ASP A 37 12.88 67.22 -50.99
CA ASP A 37 14.03 66.94 -51.84
C ASP A 37 14.89 68.22 -51.87
N PRO A 38 16.10 68.22 -51.27
CA PRO A 38 16.97 69.40 -51.26
C PRO A 38 17.43 69.79 -52.67
N MET A 39 17.10 68.95 -53.67
CA MET A 39 17.33 69.14 -55.09
C MET A 39 16.01 69.31 -55.89
N ALA A 40 14.86 69.56 -55.23
CA ALA A 40 13.58 69.83 -55.90
C ALA A 40 13.64 71.04 -56.85
N ASP A 41 14.58 71.96 -56.62
CA ASP A 41 14.79 73.18 -57.41
C ASP A 41 15.50 72.93 -58.77
N ILE A 42 15.65 71.67 -59.20
CA ILE A 42 16.21 71.31 -60.52
C ILE A 42 15.30 71.75 -61.69
N GLY A 43 14.06 72.14 -61.39
CA GLY A 43 13.04 72.49 -62.38
C GLY A 43 13.14 73.89 -62.96
N ASP A 44 13.87 74.83 -62.34
CA ASP A 44 13.87 76.21 -62.80
C ASP A 44 15.28 76.77 -63.02
N VAL A 45 15.37 77.66 -64.01
CA VAL A 45 16.55 78.47 -64.37
C VAL A 45 17.60 77.73 -65.24
N ILE A 46 17.33 77.64 -66.56
CA ILE A 46 17.81 78.56 -67.62
C ILE A 46 17.37 77.98 -68.98
N ASP A 47 16.51 78.76 -69.64
CA ASP A 47 16.04 78.66 -71.01
C ASP A 47 17.19 78.40 -72.00
N GLY A 48 17.11 77.31 -72.76
CA GLY A 48 18.12 76.89 -73.73
C GLY A 48 18.13 77.73 -75.02
N ARG A 49 17.85 79.04 -74.95
CA ARG A 49 17.52 79.86 -76.13
C ARG A 49 18.40 81.06 -76.43
N GLU A 50 19.33 81.47 -75.57
CA GLU A 50 20.30 82.52 -75.95
C GLU A 50 21.72 81.99 -76.08
N ILE A 51 22.14 81.80 -77.33
CA ILE A 51 23.55 81.60 -77.70
C ILE A 51 24.21 82.98 -77.71
N GLN A 52 24.86 83.36 -76.61
CA GLN A 52 25.69 84.57 -76.59
C GLN A 52 26.93 84.38 -77.48
N VAL A 53 27.27 85.41 -78.27
CA VAL A 53 28.47 85.43 -79.11
C VAL A 53 29.69 85.62 -78.19
N LEU A 54 30.56 84.60 -78.14
CA LEU A 54 31.75 84.58 -77.28
C LEU A 54 32.90 85.26 -78.03
N GLU A 55 33.25 86.49 -77.65
CA GLU A 55 34.26 87.31 -78.37
C GLU A 55 35.62 87.34 -77.65
N THR A 56 35.69 86.99 -76.36
CA THR A 56 36.94 86.98 -75.59
C THR A 56 37.27 85.59 -74.99
N ALA A 57 38.56 85.36 -74.68
CA ALA A 57 39.00 84.14 -74.01
C ALA A 57 38.40 83.96 -72.60
N GLU A 58 38.06 85.08 -71.93
CA GLU A 58 37.39 85.08 -70.62
C GLU A 58 35.93 84.62 -70.73
N ASP A 59 35.20 85.05 -71.77
CA ASP A 59 33.80 84.61 -72.00
C ASP A 59 33.71 83.09 -72.25
N ILE A 60 34.67 82.55 -73.01
CA ILE A 60 34.77 81.10 -73.28
C ILE A 60 35.07 80.34 -71.98
N GLN A 61 35.96 80.86 -71.13
CA GLN A 61 36.33 80.23 -69.86
C GLN A 61 35.17 80.26 -68.85
N ALA A 62 34.46 81.39 -68.73
CA ALA A 62 33.29 81.53 -67.86
C ALA A 62 32.14 80.59 -68.28
N ARG A 63 31.86 80.49 -69.59
CA ARG A 63 30.85 79.56 -70.10
C ARG A 63 31.24 78.09 -69.88
N ARG A 64 32.53 77.76 -70.03
CA ARG A 64 33.06 76.42 -69.72
C ARG A 64 32.89 76.08 -68.25
N GLU A 65 33.22 76.98 -67.33
CA GLU A 65 33.05 76.78 -65.88
C GLU A 65 31.58 76.60 -65.51
N GLN A 66 30.67 77.38 -66.09
CA GLN A 66 29.22 77.22 -65.88
C GLN A 66 28.72 75.85 -66.36
N VAL A 67 29.16 75.39 -67.54
CA VAL A 67 28.79 74.07 -68.07
C VAL A 67 29.36 72.94 -67.19
N LEU A 68 30.61 73.07 -66.73
CA LEU A 68 31.23 72.09 -65.83
C LEU A 68 30.52 72.03 -64.47
N ALA A 69 30.17 73.18 -63.89
CA ALA A 69 29.40 73.26 -62.65
C ALA A 69 28.01 72.63 -62.81
N ARG A 70 27.31 72.92 -63.91
CA ARG A 70 26.00 72.33 -64.21
C ARG A 70 26.09 70.81 -64.44
N PHE A 71 27.13 70.34 -65.12
CA PHE A 71 27.36 68.91 -65.32
C PHE A 71 27.72 68.21 -64.00
N ALA A 72 28.51 68.84 -63.13
CA ALA A 72 28.80 68.34 -61.79
C ALA A 72 27.52 68.22 -60.95
N HIS A 73 26.69 69.26 -60.92
CA HIS A 73 25.40 69.26 -60.23
C HIS A 73 24.43 68.21 -60.80
N PHE A 74 24.32 68.10 -62.13
CA PHE A 74 23.53 67.04 -62.76
C PHE A 74 24.03 65.64 -62.38
N LYS A 75 25.35 65.44 -62.34
CA LYS A 75 25.96 64.16 -61.95
C LYS A 75 25.69 63.83 -60.49
N GLU A 76 25.76 64.82 -59.59
CA GLU A 76 25.41 64.68 -58.18
C GLU A 76 23.91 64.38 -57.99
N ALA A 77 23.02 65.11 -58.68
CA ALA A 77 21.58 64.85 -58.65
C ALA A 77 21.21 63.48 -59.23
N ALA A 78 21.86 63.05 -60.31
CA ALA A 78 21.66 61.73 -60.89
C ALA A 78 22.15 60.62 -59.95
N LYS A 79 23.29 60.84 -59.27
CA LYS A 79 23.80 59.91 -58.25
C LYS A 79 22.85 59.86 -57.05
N TYR A 80 22.42 61.01 -56.53
CA TYR A 80 21.48 61.09 -55.41
C TYR A 80 20.15 60.37 -55.71
N ARG A 81 19.57 60.59 -56.90
CA ARG A 81 18.35 59.89 -57.33
C ARG A 81 18.57 58.38 -57.45
N ARG A 82 19.73 57.95 -57.95
CA ARG A 82 20.09 56.53 -58.01
C ARG A 82 20.19 55.93 -56.61
N ASP A 83 20.90 56.60 -55.71
CA ASP A 83 21.09 56.14 -54.33
C ASP A 83 19.73 56.06 -53.60
N LYS A 84 18.83 57.04 -53.79
CA LYS A 84 17.45 57.01 -53.26
C LYS A 84 16.58 55.89 -53.85
N LEU A 85 16.73 55.58 -55.13
CA LEU A 85 16.02 54.45 -55.76
C LEU A 85 16.56 53.11 -55.24
N GLU A 86 17.86 53.03 -54.95
CA GLU A 86 18.51 51.84 -54.39
C GLU A 86 18.04 51.61 -52.94
N ASP A 87 18.02 52.66 -52.11
CA ASP A 87 17.41 52.67 -50.77
C ASP A 87 15.93 52.24 -50.81
N SER A 88 15.14 52.84 -51.71
CA SER A 88 13.73 52.48 -51.85
C SER A 88 13.55 51.01 -52.27
N ARG A 89 14.41 50.48 -53.16
CA ARG A 89 14.39 49.06 -53.54
C ARG A 89 14.73 48.17 -52.36
N GLU A 90 15.75 48.52 -51.58
CA GLU A 90 16.17 47.79 -50.39
C GLU A 90 15.09 47.75 -49.30
N TYR A 91 14.31 48.83 -49.14
CA TYR A 91 13.16 48.85 -48.24
C TYR A 91 12.01 47.96 -48.73
N GLN A 92 11.73 47.94 -50.03
CA GLN A 92 10.69 47.05 -50.59
C GLN A 92 11.04 45.57 -50.42
N TYR A 93 12.32 45.19 -50.53
CA TYR A 93 12.76 43.82 -50.21
C TYR A 93 12.54 43.49 -48.74
N PHE A 94 12.96 44.38 -47.83
CA PHE A 94 12.72 44.20 -46.40
C PHE A 94 11.23 44.06 -46.06
N LYS A 95 10.38 44.93 -46.63
CA LYS A 95 8.93 44.90 -46.39
C LYS A 95 8.34 43.56 -46.83
N ARG A 96 8.67 43.08 -48.05
CA ARG A 96 8.22 41.78 -48.52
C ARG A 96 8.64 40.65 -47.58
N ASP A 97 9.91 40.62 -47.18
CA ASP A 97 10.44 39.55 -46.33
C ASP A 97 9.80 39.58 -44.93
N ALA A 98 9.49 40.78 -44.40
CA ALA A 98 8.71 40.95 -43.18
C ALA A 98 7.26 40.47 -43.34
N ASP A 99 6.57 40.81 -44.44
CA ASP A 99 5.20 40.39 -44.72
C ASP A 99 5.09 38.86 -44.87
N GLU A 100 6.07 38.24 -45.53
CA GLU A 100 6.15 36.78 -45.66
C GLU A 100 6.34 36.10 -44.30
N LEU A 101 7.21 36.66 -43.45
CA LEU A 101 7.43 36.15 -42.10
C LEU A 101 6.20 36.35 -41.20
N GLU A 102 5.56 37.51 -41.26
CA GLU A 102 4.31 37.78 -40.54
C GLU A 102 3.23 36.76 -40.91
N ALA A 103 2.99 36.57 -42.21
CA ALA A 103 1.96 35.65 -42.70
C ALA A 103 2.21 34.22 -42.18
N TRP A 104 3.47 33.79 -42.18
CA TRP A 104 3.87 32.51 -41.64
C TRP A 104 3.64 32.41 -40.12
N ILE A 105 4.03 33.43 -39.33
CA ILE A 105 3.83 33.44 -37.87
C ILE A 105 2.33 33.39 -37.55
N ASN A 106 1.53 34.20 -38.22
CA ASN A 106 0.08 34.23 -38.03
C ASN A 106 -0.57 32.89 -38.37
N GLU A 107 -0.14 32.21 -39.44
CA GLU A 107 -0.57 30.84 -39.75
C GLU A 107 -0.26 29.88 -38.58
N LYS A 108 0.95 29.91 -38.04
CA LYS A 108 1.35 29.05 -36.91
C LYS A 108 0.58 29.34 -35.63
N ILE A 109 0.30 30.62 -35.33
CA ILE A 109 -0.54 31.01 -34.19
C ILE A 109 -1.96 30.44 -34.34
N GLN A 110 -2.53 30.51 -35.54
CA GLN A 110 -3.84 29.94 -35.83
C GLN A 110 -3.86 28.42 -35.67
N LEU A 111 -2.85 27.71 -36.21
CA LEU A 111 -2.73 26.26 -36.05
C LEU A 111 -2.59 25.85 -34.58
N CYS A 112 -1.84 26.61 -33.78
CA CYS A 112 -1.70 26.38 -32.35
C CYS A 112 -3.05 26.53 -31.62
N SER A 113 -3.84 27.52 -32.01
CA SER A 113 -5.12 27.88 -31.37
C SER A 113 -6.30 27.00 -31.80
N GLN A 114 -6.28 26.46 -33.02
CA GLN A 114 -7.37 25.62 -33.54
C GLN A 114 -7.38 24.20 -32.94
N ASP A 115 -6.25 23.75 -32.39
CA ASP A 115 -6.10 22.42 -31.80
C ASP A 115 -6.47 22.41 -30.30
N ASP A 116 -7.69 22.88 -29.98
CA ASP A 116 -8.32 22.77 -28.65
C ASP A 116 -8.81 21.34 -28.35
N THR A 117 -8.39 20.36 -29.14
CA THR A 117 -8.75 18.94 -29.04
C THR A 117 -8.06 18.23 -27.87
N TYR A 118 -7.56 18.94 -26.85
CA TYR A 118 -7.00 18.33 -25.63
C TYR A 118 -7.99 17.39 -24.92
N ARG A 119 -9.28 17.52 -25.25
CA ARG A 119 -10.41 16.77 -24.66
C ARG A 119 -10.62 15.34 -25.17
N ASP A 120 -10.04 14.96 -26.33
CA ASP A 120 -10.28 13.61 -26.89
C ASP A 120 -9.20 12.60 -26.49
N THR A 121 -9.59 11.49 -25.87
CA THR A 121 -8.79 10.58 -25.02
C THR A 121 -7.83 9.63 -25.76
N THR A 122 -7.60 9.82 -27.06
CA THR A 122 -6.69 8.93 -27.80
C THR A 122 -5.24 9.40 -27.65
N SER A 123 -4.63 8.95 -26.55
CA SER A 123 -3.22 9.06 -26.13
C SER A 123 -2.67 10.50 -26.07
N VAL A 124 -2.76 11.14 -24.90
CA VAL A 124 -2.08 12.42 -24.61
C VAL A 124 -0.59 12.37 -24.98
N GLN A 125 0.05 11.20 -24.87
CA GLN A 125 1.45 11.02 -25.27
C GLN A 125 1.67 11.26 -26.77
N VAL A 126 0.76 10.84 -27.65
CA VAL A 126 0.85 11.11 -29.10
C VAL A 126 0.70 12.60 -29.37
N LYS A 127 -0.16 13.29 -28.62
CA LYS A 127 -0.34 14.75 -28.75
C LYS A 127 0.89 15.53 -28.30
N ILE A 128 1.54 15.10 -27.22
CA ILE A 128 2.82 15.65 -26.77
C ILE A 128 3.87 15.51 -27.88
N GLN A 129 4.03 14.33 -28.47
CA GLN A 129 4.99 14.11 -29.55
C GLN A 129 4.72 14.98 -30.79
N LYS A 130 3.44 15.14 -31.16
CA LYS A 130 3.06 16.05 -32.26
C LYS A 130 3.38 17.50 -31.94
N HIS A 131 3.16 17.93 -30.69
CA HIS A 131 3.46 19.29 -30.24
C HIS A 131 4.97 19.54 -30.17
N GLU A 132 5.77 18.57 -29.70
CA GLU A 132 7.24 18.64 -29.70
C GLU A 132 7.78 18.79 -31.14
N ALA A 133 7.26 18.00 -32.10
CA ALA A 133 7.63 18.15 -33.50
C ALA A 133 7.25 19.53 -34.08
N PHE A 134 6.11 20.09 -33.65
CA PHE A 134 5.69 21.44 -34.03
C PHE A 134 6.57 22.53 -33.41
N GLU A 135 7.00 22.37 -32.15
CA GLU A 135 7.98 23.26 -31.50
C GLU A 135 9.33 23.24 -32.23
N GLU A 136 9.80 22.07 -32.70
CA GLU A 136 11.01 21.94 -33.51
C GLU A 136 10.88 22.67 -34.87
N GLU A 137 9.74 22.52 -35.54
CA GLU A 137 9.44 23.24 -36.79
C GLU A 137 9.51 24.76 -36.60
N VAL A 138 8.89 25.28 -35.53
CA VAL A 138 8.93 26.71 -35.20
C VAL A 138 10.35 27.14 -34.85
N THR A 139 11.07 26.36 -34.03
CA THR A 139 12.46 26.65 -33.65
C THR A 139 13.38 26.73 -34.87
N ALA A 140 13.18 25.88 -35.88
CA ALA A 140 13.96 25.93 -37.12
C ALA A 140 13.78 27.24 -37.90
N HIS A 141 12.62 27.89 -37.78
CA HIS A 141 12.32 29.17 -38.43
C HIS A 141 12.86 30.40 -37.69
N HIS A 142 13.39 30.24 -36.47
CA HIS A 142 14.00 31.33 -35.71
C HIS A 142 15.11 32.06 -36.48
N SER A 143 15.86 31.33 -37.32
CA SER A 143 16.91 31.93 -38.17
C SER A 143 16.38 32.97 -39.17
N ALA A 144 15.11 32.89 -39.58
CA ALA A 144 14.49 33.87 -40.47
C ALA A 144 14.23 35.20 -39.74
N VAL A 145 13.83 35.16 -38.47
CA VAL A 145 13.67 36.34 -37.61
C VAL A 145 15.03 37.04 -37.45
N LEU A 146 16.08 36.28 -37.08
CA LEU A 146 17.43 36.83 -36.91
C LEU A 146 17.97 37.48 -38.19
N ARG A 147 17.70 36.88 -39.35
CA ARG A 147 18.11 37.46 -40.63
C ARG A 147 17.39 38.77 -40.94
N LEU A 148 16.09 38.85 -40.62
CA LEU A 148 15.31 40.09 -40.79
C LEU A 148 15.83 41.19 -39.85
N ASP A 149 16.21 40.83 -38.61
CA ASP A 149 16.83 41.74 -37.64
C ASP A 149 18.18 42.26 -38.15
N GLU A 150 19.05 41.38 -38.64
CA GLU A 150 20.34 41.75 -39.21
C GLU A 150 20.18 42.70 -40.41
N GLU A 151 19.22 42.41 -41.28
CA GLU A 151 18.91 43.26 -42.45
C GLU A 151 18.34 44.62 -42.03
N GLY A 152 17.38 44.65 -41.11
CA GLY A 152 16.79 45.88 -40.61
C GLY A 152 17.81 46.75 -39.87
N ALA A 153 18.59 46.16 -38.96
CA ALA A 153 19.65 46.84 -38.23
C ALA A 153 20.73 47.40 -39.17
N ALA A 154 21.09 46.66 -40.23
CA ALA A 154 22.03 47.16 -41.24
C ALA A 154 21.53 48.40 -41.97
N LYS A 155 20.21 48.52 -42.22
CA LYS A 155 19.60 49.70 -42.86
C LYS A 155 19.47 50.86 -41.88
N ILE A 156 19.05 50.60 -40.64
CA ILE A 156 18.94 51.61 -39.58
C ILE A 156 20.31 52.26 -39.31
N ASN A 157 21.37 51.46 -39.20
CA ASN A 157 22.73 51.95 -38.98
C ASN A 157 23.31 52.78 -40.14
N ARG A 158 22.67 52.77 -41.32
CA ARG A 158 23.04 53.59 -42.48
C ARG A 158 22.21 54.88 -42.58
N ASP A 159 21.44 55.22 -41.55
CA ASP A 159 20.51 56.36 -41.54
C ASP A 159 19.52 56.32 -42.72
N HIS A 160 19.02 55.11 -43.04
CA HIS A 160 18.07 54.91 -44.13
C HIS A 160 16.79 55.75 -43.94
N PHE A 161 16.22 56.29 -45.03
CA PHE A 161 15.08 57.22 -44.92
C PHE A 161 13.84 56.61 -44.23
N ALA A 162 13.68 55.29 -44.34
CA ALA A 162 12.58 54.53 -43.76
C ALA A 162 12.92 53.89 -42.40
N SER A 163 14.01 54.27 -41.72
CA SER A 163 14.40 53.67 -40.43
C SER A 163 13.26 53.59 -39.40
N PRO A 164 12.44 54.65 -39.17
CA PRO A 164 11.33 54.55 -38.22
C PRO A 164 10.29 53.48 -38.58
N ALA A 165 10.03 53.29 -39.88
CA ALA A 165 9.10 52.27 -40.35
C ALA A 165 9.69 50.85 -40.28
N ILE A 166 11.01 50.73 -40.49
CA ILE A 166 11.73 49.45 -40.34
C ILE A 166 11.74 49.04 -38.86
N GLU A 167 12.04 49.95 -37.94
CA GLU A 167 11.99 49.71 -36.49
C GLU A 167 10.60 49.25 -36.05
N ALA A 168 9.55 50.01 -36.39
CA ALA A 168 8.18 49.64 -36.03
C ALA A 168 7.78 48.26 -36.57
N ARG A 169 8.25 47.89 -37.77
CA ARG A 169 7.95 46.60 -38.38
C ARG A 169 8.70 45.44 -37.72
N LEU A 170 9.97 45.64 -37.32
CA LEU A 170 10.71 44.66 -36.54
C LEU A 170 10.03 44.41 -35.19
N ASP A 171 9.63 45.49 -34.50
CA ASP A 171 8.93 45.41 -33.22
C ASP A 171 7.63 44.59 -33.35
N GLU A 172 6.85 44.80 -34.41
CA GLU A 172 5.64 44.03 -34.68
C GLU A 172 5.91 42.53 -34.88
N ILE A 173 6.94 42.19 -35.67
CA ILE A 173 7.36 40.80 -35.88
C ILE A 173 7.82 40.16 -34.57
N HIS A 174 8.58 40.89 -33.74
CA HIS A 174 8.99 40.40 -32.41
C HIS A 174 7.79 40.16 -31.51
N CYS A 175 6.82 41.07 -31.46
CA CYS A 175 5.59 40.90 -30.69
C CYS A 175 4.82 39.64 -31.14
N LEU A 176 4.69 39.41 -32.45
CA LEU A 176 4.02 38.22 -32.99
C LEU A 176 4.80 36.93 -32.70
N TRP A 177 6.13 36.98 -32.80
CA TRP A 177 6.99 35.85 -32.48
C TRP A 177 6.89 35.46 -31.01
N GLU A 178 6.95 36.44 -30.10
CA GLU A 178 6.75 36.22 -28.65
C GLU A 178 5.36 35.66 -28.35
N LEU A 179 4.32 36.15 -29.02
CA LEU A 179 2.97 35.61 -28.90
C LEU A 179 2.92 34.14 -29.32
N LEU A 180 3.54 33.77 -30.44
CA LEU A 180 3.62 32.38 -30.89
C LEU A 180 4.32 31.49 -29.86
N LEU A 181 5.49 31.92 -29.35
CA LEU A 181 6.23 31.17 -28.32
C LEU A 181 5.41 30.99 -27.04
N ARG A 182 4.71 32.04 -26.60
CA ARG A 182 3.80 31.96 -25.45
C ARG A 182 2.68 30.96 -25.68
N ARG A 183 2.04 30.94 -26.86
CA ARG A 183 0.99 29.97 -27.19
C ARG A 183 1.51 28.54 -27.19
N LEU A 184 2.71 28.30 -27.73
CA LEU A 184 3.37 26.99 -27.68
C LEU A 184 3.59 26.54 -26.23
N GLN A 185 4.10 27.42 -25.37
CA GLN A 185 4.35 27.12 -23.97
C GLN A 185 3.05 26.84 -23.20
N GLU A 186 2.00 27.64 -23.41
CA GLU A 186 0.67 27.42 -22.80
C GLU A 186 0.12 26.03 -23.20
N LYS A 187 0.22 25.66 -24.48
CA LYS A 187 -0.22 24.34 -24.98
C LYS A 187 0.62 23.20 -24.39
N SER A 188 1.94 23.37 -24.35
CA SER A 188 2.87 22.41 -23.74
C SER A 188 2.51 22.16 -22.27
N ALA A 189 2.33 23.22 -21.48
CA ALA A 189 1.94 23.13 -20.08
C ALA A 189 0.60 22.38 -19.90
N ARG A 190 -0.42 22.68 -20.70
CA ARG A 190 -1.72 21.97 -20.66
C ARG A 190 -1.59 20.48 -21.01
N LEU A 191 -0.81 20.13 -22.03
CA LEU A 191 -0.56 18.73 -22.38
C LEU A 191 0.17 17.97 -21.26
N GLN A 192 1.12 18.62 -20.59
CA GLN A 192 1.82 18.03 -19.44
C GLN A 192 0.89 17.81 -18.25
N LEU A 193 -0.02 18.75 -17.97
CA LEU A 193 -1.05 18.59 -16.95
C LEU A 193 -2.02 17.45 -17.27
N ALA A 194 -2.48 17.35 -18.53
CA ALA A 194 -3.31 16.24 -18.99
C ALA A 194 -2.60 14.88 -18.82
N ARG A 195 -1.30 14.81 -19.11
CA ARG A 195 -0.49 13.59 -18.91
C ARG A 195 -0.41 13.20 -17.43
N LYS A 196 -0.18 14.18 -16.54
CA LYS A 196 -0.16 13.96 -15.09
C LYS A 196 -1.51 13.44 -14.59
N LEU A 197 -2.62 14.01 -15.09
CA LEU A 197 -3.97 13.56 -14.74
C LEU A 197 -4.25 12.12 -15.21
N GLU A 198 -3.90 11.78 -16.46
CA GLU A 198 -4.03 10.40 -16.95
C GLU A 198 -3.19 9.41 -16.14
N GLN A 199 -1.95 9.79 -15.79
CA GLN A 199 -1.09 8.94 -14.97
C GLN A 199 -1.70 8.71 -13.60
N PHE A 200 -2.21 9.77 -12.97
CA PHE A 200 -2.89 9.67 -11.68
C PHE A 200 -4.11 8.72 -11.74
N PHE A 201 -4.94 8.82 -12.79
CA PHE A 201 -6.05 7.88 -12.96
C PHE A 201 -5.59 6.43 -13.13
N ARG A 202 -4.52 6.20 -13.90
CA ARG A 202 -3.91 4.86 -14.02
C ARG A 202 -3.42 4.35 -12.67
N ASP A 203 -2.74 5.17 -11.89
CA ASP A 203 -2.20 4.81 -10.58
C ASP A 203 -3.34 4.46 -9.59
N CYS A 204 -4.44 5.23 -9.62
CA CYS A 204 -5.65 4.91 -8.85
C CYS A 204 -6.30 3.59 -9.31
N ASP A 205 -6.44 3.37 -10.62
CA ASP A 205 -7.05 2.16 -11.17
C ASP A 205 -6.22 0.91 -10.87
N GLU A 206 -4.89 0.99 -11.00
CA GLU A 206 -3.97 -0.08 -10.62
C GLU A 206 -4.10 -0.39 -9.13
N PHE A 207 -4.18 0.64 -8.29
CA PHE A 207 -4.32 0.46 -6.85
C PHE A 207 -5.68 -0.14 -6.46
N ILE A 208 -6.77 0.28 -7.10
CA ILE A 208 -8.11 -0.31 -6.93
C ILE A 208 -8.11 -1.78 -7.37
N PHE A 209 -7.50 -2.09 -8.52
CA PHE A 209 -7.39 -3.46 -9.00
C PHE A 209 -6.64 -4.34 -8.01
N TRP A 210 -5.51 -3.85 -7.49
CA TRP A 210 -4.74 -4.55 -6.47
C TRP A 210 -5.55 -4.80 -5.19
N MET A 211 -6.31 -3.80 -4.71
CA MET A 211 -7.16 -3.96 -3.52
C MET A 211 -8.21 -5.04 -3.73
N ARG A 212 -8.84 -5.08 -4.91
CA ARG A 212 -9.82 -6.12 -5.28
C ARG A 212 -9.18 -7.50 -5.41
N ASP A 213 -7.95 -7.60 -5.92
CA ASP A 213 -7.21 -8.86 -5.94
C ASP A 213 -6.96 -9.38 -4.52
N LYS A 214 -6.52 -8.51 -3.60
CA LYS A 214 -6.37 -8.87 -2.18
C LYS A 214 -7.69 -9.23 -1.50
N GLU A 215 -8.77 -8.58 -1.92
CA GLU A 215 -10.11 -8.85 -1.42
C GLU A 215 -10.50 -10.32 -1.58
N THR A 216 -10.06 -10.97 -2.67
CA THR A 216 -10.34 -12.40 -2.93
C THR A 216 -9.78 -13.32 -1.83
N PHE A 217 -8.69 -12.93 -1.17
CA PHE A 217 -8.11 -13.70 -0.06
C PHE A 217 -8.86 -13.51 1.25
N VAL A 218 -9.36 -12.29 1.52
CA VAL A 218 -10.12 -12.02 2.74
C VAL A 218 -11.56 -12.54 2.67
N LEU A 219 -12.11 -12.69 1.46
CA LEU A 219 -13.44 -13.27 1.22
C LEU A 219 -13.48 -14.81 1.20
N SER A 220 -12.39 -15.49 1.51
CA SER A 220 -12.38 -16.97 1.52
C SER A 220 -13.25 -17.54 2.64
N ASP A 221 -14.21 -18.42 2.35
CA ASP A 221 -15.01 -19.04 3.43
C ASP A 221 -14.30 -20.19 4.19
N ASP A 222 -12.99 -20.39 3.96
CA ASP A 222 -12.20 -21.37 4.71
C ASP A 222 -11.78 -20.78 6.07
N PHE A 223 -12.37 -21.33 7.13
CA PHE A 223 -12.07 -21.01 8.53
C PHE A 223 -11.42 -22.16 9.29
N GLY A 224 -10.98 -23.21 8.60
CA GLY A 224 -10.30 -24.36 9.19
C GLY A 224 -11.25 -25.41 9.80
N LYS A 225 -10.80 -26.66 9.77
CA LYS A 225 -11.54 -27.85 10.24
C LYS A 225 -10.98 -28.47 11.51
N ASP A 226 -9.81 -28.01 11.94
CA ASP A 226 -9.07 -28.46 13.11
C ASP A 226 -8.11 -27.36 13.58
N LEU A 227 -7.61 -27.47 14.82
CA LEU A 227 -6.75 -26.45 15.44
C LEU A 227 -5.52 -26.09 14.59
N GLN A 228 -4.88 -27.07 13.96
CA GLN A 228 -3.68 -26.85 13.16
C GLN A 228 -3.99 -26.09 11.87
N SER A 229 -5.11 -26.42 11.21
CA SER A 229 -5.58 -25.73 10.01
C SER A 229 -5.94 -24.27 10.29
N VAL A 230 -6.63 -23.98 11.40
CA VAL A 230 -6.97 -22.58 11.78
C VAL A 230 -5.73 -21.76 12.07
N GLN A 231 -4.76 -22.31 12.83
CA GLN A 231 -3.50 -21.63 13.11
C GLN A 231 -2.73 -21.28 11.83
N ASN A 232 -2.75 -22.17 10.84
CA ASN A 232 -2.13 -21.90 9.55
C ASN A 232 -2.85 -20.79 8.78
N LEU A 233 -4.20 -20.77 8.82
CA LEU A 233 -5.00 -19.71 8.22
C LEU A 233 -4.78 -18.36 8.92
N GLN A 234 -4.68 -18.32 10.25
CA GLN A 234 -4.34 -17.11 11.01
C GLN A 234 -2.98 -16.55 10.59
N ARG A 235 -1.93 -17.38 10.51
CA ARG A 235 -0.61 -16.94 10.04
C ARG A 235 -0.63 -16.38 8.62
N LYS A 236 -1.41 -17.00 7.72
CA LYS A 236 -1.61 -16.50 6.36
C LYS A 236 -2.33 -15.15 6.37
N HIS A 237 -3.35 -15.00 7.21
CA HIS A 237 -4.08 -13.75 7.36
C HIS A 237 -3.22 -12.63 7.96
N ASP A 238 -2.39 -12.92 8.96
CA ASP A 238 -1.43 -11.96 9.53
C ASP A 238 -0.45 -11.42 8.47
N ASN A 239 -0.10 -12.24 7.46
CA ASN A 239 0.71 -11.77 6.33
C ASN A 239 -0.07 -10.79 5.45
N VAL A 240 -1.36 -11.06 5.19
CA VAL A 240 -2.24 -10.15 4.43
C VAL A 240 -2.43 -8.82 5.18
N GLU A 241 -2.64 -8.86 6.50
CA GLU A 241 -2.75 -7.63 7.30
C GLU A 241 -1.46 -6.79 7.28
N ARG A 242 -0.30 -7.45 7.28
CA ARG A 242 1.00 -6.78 7.10
C ARG A 242 1.10 -6.12 5.73
N ASP A 243 0.72 -6.84 4.66
CA ASP A 243 0.67 -6.26 3.31
C ASP A 243 -0.24 -5.02 3.28
N ILE A 244 -1.46 -5.13 3.82
CA ILE A 244 -2.42 -4.00 3.91
C ILE A 244 -1.79 -2.83 4.66
N SER A 245 -1.17 -3.07 5.82
CA SER A 245 -0.57 -2.01 6.64
C SER A 245 0.52 -1.22 5.90
N THR A 246 1.33 -1.88 5.06
CA THR A 246 2.38 -1.20 4.27
C THR A 246 1.82 -0.23 3.22
N LEU A 247 0.55 -0.38 2.84
CA LEU A 247 -0.06 0.43 1.78
C LEU A 247 -0.77 1.68 2.26
N GLN A 248 -0.90 1.84 3.58
CA GLN A 248 -1.49 3.05 4.15
C GLN A 248 -0.75 4.31 3.68
N GLU A 249 0.58 4.24 3.55
CA GLU A 249 1.38 5.34 3.01
C GLU A 249 1.05 5.62 1.53
N LYS A 250 0.84 4.57 0.72
CA LYS A 250 0.49 4.72 -0.70
C LYS A 250 -0.88 5.39 -0.88
N VAL A 251 -1.87 5.02 -0.06
CA VAL A 251 -3.20 5.68 -0.03
C VAL A 251 -3.04 7.18 0.26
N GLU A 252 -2.25 7.52 1.27
CA GLU A 252 -2.05 8.91 1.66
C GLU A 252 -1.30 9.72 0.59
N ASN A 253 -0.31 9.11 -0.07
CA ASN A 253 0.40 9.75 -1.17
C ASN A 253 -0.52 10.02 -2.37
N LEU A 254 -1.36 9.05 -2.76
CA LEU A 254 -2.35 9.25 -3.83
C LEU A 254 -3.38 10.33 -3.47
N ARG A 255 -3.78 10.43 -2.20
CA ARG A 255 -4.67 11.51 -1.75
C ARG A 255 -4.00 12.88 -1.87
N LYS A 256 -2.74 13.01 -1.46
CA LYS A 256 -1.96 14.25 -1.58
C LYS A 256 -1.74 14.64 -3.04
N ASP A 257 -1.40 13.68 -3.89
CA ASP A 257 -1.23 13.89 -5.33
C ASP A 257 -2.56 14.34 -5.97
N GLY A 258 -3.67 13.69 -5.63
CA GLY A 258 -4.99 14.10 -6.08
C GLY A 258 -5.34 15.52 -5.64
N ALA A 259 -5.04 15.92 -4.40
CA ALA A 259 -5.25 17.29 -3.92
C ALA A 259 -4.43 18.33 -4.70
N ARG A 260 -3.17 18.01 -5.03
CA ARG A 260 -2.30 18.87 -5.86
C ARG A 260 -2.84 18.99 -7.29
N ILE A 261 -3.21 17.87 -7.92
CA ILE A 261 -3.70 17.86 -9.31
C ILE A 261 -5.03 18.62 -9.45
N LYS A 262 -5.92 18.59 -8.44
CA LYS A 262 -7.13 19.42 -8.43
C LYS A 262 -6.85 20.91 -8.51
N GLN A 263 -5.78 21.37 -7.87
CA GLN A 263 -5.37 22.78 -7.92
C GLN A 263 -4.86 23.14 -9.32
N ASP A 264 -4.13 22.22 -9.96
CA ASP A 264 -3.54 22.42 -11.28
C ASP A 264 -4.56 22.27 -12.44
N VAL A 265 -5.62 21.47 -12.27
CA VAL A 265 -6.62 21.14 -13.31
C VAL A 265 -8.06 21.28 -12.78
N PRO A 266 -8.60 22.50 -12.71
CA PRO A 266 -9.95 22.76 -12.19
C PRO A 266 -11.06 22.06 -12.98
N GLU A 267 -10.91 21.87 -14.29
CA GLU A 267 -11.93 21.21 -15.13
C GLU A 267 -12.06 19.71 -14.84
N GLY A 268 -11.06 19.10 -14.21
CA GLY A 268 -11.00 17.67 -13.90
C GLY A 268 -11.43 17.30 -12.49
N VAL A 269 -11.79 18.29 -11.65
CA VAL A 269 -12.01 18.09 -10.20
C VAL A 269 -13.05 17.00 -9.92
N ASP A 270 -14.21 17.01 -10.59
CA ASP A 270 -15.27 16.02 -10.39
C ASP A 270 -14.79 14.59 -10.66
N GLN A 271 -13.98 14.40 -11.71
CA GLN A 271 -13.45 13.08 -12.08
C GLN A 271 -12.39 12.61 -11.07
N ILE A 272 -11.52 13.52 -10.62
CA ILE A 272 -10.52 13.25 -9.58
C ILE A 272 -11.22 12.88 -8.27
N GLU A 273 -12.26 13.61 -7.88
CA GLU A 273 -13.03 13.33 -6.67
C GLU A 273 -13.71 12.00 -6.71
N LYS A 274 -14.38 11.69 -7.83
CA LYS A 274 -14.99 10.39 -8.03
C LYS A 274 -13.96 9.27 -7.92
N ARG A 275 -12.79 9.42 -8.56
CA ARG A 275 -11.75 8.37 -8.51
C ARG A 275 -11.13 8.19 -7.14
N LEU A 276 -10.89 9.28 -6.42
CA LEU A 276 -10.44 9.21 -5.03
C LEU A 276 -11.51 8.57 -4.12
N ALA A 277 -12.79 8.87 -4.34
CA ALA A 277 -13.89 8.26 -3.59
C ALA A 277 -13.98 6.74 -3.85
N ASP A 278 -13.92 6.32 -5.11
CA ASP A 278 -13.90 4.89 -5.49
C ASP A 278 -12.71 4.16 -4.83
N MET A 279 -11.53 4.78 -4.83
CA MET A 279 -10.32 4.24 -4.20
C MET A 279 -10.46 4.12 -2.68
N MET A 280 -10.98 5.17 -2.02
CA MET A 280 -11.20 5.17 -0.58
C MET A 280 -12.25 4.15 -0.15
N GLN A 281 -13.33 4.00 -0.92
CA GLN A 281 -14.34 2.98 -0.66
C GLN A 281 -13.73 1.57 -0.75
N ALA A 282 -12.96 1.29 -1.79
CA ALA A 282 -12.28 -0.01 -1.93
C ALA A 282 -11.28 -0.27 -0.79
N TRP A 283 -10.61 0.77 -0.30
CA TRP A 283 -9.69 0.68 0.83
C TRP A 283 -10.41 0.36 2.14
N ASP A 284 -11.50 1.09 2.43
CA ASP A 284 -12.29 0.91 3.65
C ASP A 284 -13.00 -0.46 3.65
N ASP A 285 -13.51 -0.89 2.49
CA ASP A 285 -14.12 -2.21 2.30
C ASP A 285 -13.11 -3.34 2.57
N LEU A 286 -11.90 -3.24 1.99
CA LEU A 286 -10.84 -4.24 2.19
C LEU A 286 -10.45 -4.37 3.65
N ARG A 287 -10.29 -3.24 4.35
CA ARG A 287 -9.94 -3.22 5.78
C ARG A 287 -11.05 -3.82 6.63
N THR A 288 -12.29 -3.43 6.39
CA THR A 288 -13.46 -3.95 7.11
C THR A 288 -13.57 -5.46 6.94
N LYS A 289 -13.49 -5.96 5.71
CA LYS A 289 -13.54 -7.40 5.41
C LYS A 289 -12.35 -8.16 6.01
N SER A 290 -11.17 -7.55 6.06
CA SER A 290 -10.01 -8.13 6.73
C SER A 290 -10.26 -8.29 8.25
N ASP A 291 -10.76 -7.24 8.91
CA ASP A 291 -11.07 -7.25 10.35
C ASP A 291 -12.20 -8.25 10.69
N GLU A 292 -13.23 -8.33 9.84
CA GLU A 292 -14.30 -9.31 9.95
C GLU A 292 -13.74 -10.74 9.85
N ARG A 293 -12.94 -11.02 8.83
CA ARG A 293 -12.29 -12.33 8.67
C ARG A 293 -11.44 -12.70 9.88
N LYS A 294 -10.65 -11.76 10.40
CA LYS A 294 -9.82 -11.98 11.59
C LYS A 294 -10.66 -12.39 12.79
N THR A 295 -11.80 -11.73 12.97
CA THR A 295 -12.75 -12.03 14.04
C THR A 295 -13.25 -13.47 13.93
N VAL A 296 -13.74 -13.87 12.75
CA VAL A 296 -14.24 -15.23 12.50
C VAL A 296 -13.13 -16.29 12.64
N LEU A 297 -11.92 -16.03 12.15
CA LEU A 297 -10.77 -16.94 12.35
C LEU A 297 -10.41 -17.10 13.83
N ASN A 298 -10.50 -16.04 14.62
CA ASN A 298 -10.26 -16.09 16.06
C ASN A 298 -11.35 -16.87 16.79
N GLU A 299 -12.61 -16.74 16.40
CA GLU A 299 -13.72 -17.54 16.92
C GLU A 299 -13.52 -19.02 16.59
N SER A 300 -13.25 -19.35 15.32
CA SER A 300 -12.91 -20.71 14.89
C SER A 300 -11.73 -21.30 15.67
N PHE A 301 -10.67 -20.51 15.90
CA PHE A 301 -9.51 -20.94 16.68
C PHE A 301 -9.90 -21.30 18.11
N ARG A 302 -10.69 -20.44 18.77
CA ARG A 302 -11.14 -20.69 20.15
C ARG A 302 -12.02 -21.94 20.23
N LEU A 303 -12.93 -22.13 19.28
CA LEU A 303 -13.74 -23.35 19.20
C LEU A 303 -12.88 -24.60 19.03
N HIS A 304 -11.98 -24.61 18.06
CA HIS A 304 -11.14 -25.80 17.80
C HIS A 304 -10.17 -26.09 18.92
N ARG A 305 -9.70 -25.07 19.64
CA ARG A 305 -8.93 -25.25 20.88
C ARG A 305 -9.77 -25.95 21.95
N PHE A 306 -10.98 -25.44 22.21
CA PHE A 306 -11.93 -26.07 23.14
C PHE A 306 -12.21 -27.53 22.76
N LEU A 307 -12.51 -27.80 21.49
CA LEU A 307 -12.80 -29.16 20.99
C LEU A 307 -11.60 -30.10 21.06
N SER A 308 -10.37 -29.57 20.98
CA SER A 308 -9.15 -30.36 21.21
C SER A 308 -9.03 -30.73 22.69
N GLU A 309 -9.06 -29.74 23.58
CA GLU A 309 -8.93 -29.97 25.03
C GLU A 309 -10.06 -30.88 25.56
N PHE A 310 -11.30 -30.71 25.05
CA PHE A 310 -12.43 -31.60 25.34
C PHE A 310 -12.15 -33.05 24.91
N ARG A 311 -11.68 -33.29 23.67
CA ARG A 311 -11.42 -34.64 23.17
C ARG A 311 -10.31 -35.33 23.95
N ASP A 312 -9.23 -34.60 24.23
CA ASP A 312 -8.09 -35.13 24.98
C ASP A 312 -8.52 -35.55 26.39
N LEU A 313 -9.33 -34.70 27.05
CA LEU A 313 -9.81 -34.97 28.41
C LEU A 313 -10.87 -36.08 28.46
N MET A 314 -11.80 -36.12 27.50
CA MET A 314 -12.78 -37.20 27.38
C MET A 314 -12.12 -38.55 27.10
N SER A 315 -11.12 -38.59 26.21
CA SER A 315 -10.38 -39.82 25.93
C SER A 315 -9.72 -40.36 27.19
N TRP A 316 -9.01 -39.50 27.92
CA TRP A 316 -8.41 -39.90 29.19
C TRP A 316 -9.45 -40.35 30.22
N ALA A 317 -10.58 -39.65 30.32
CA ALA A 317 -11.62 -39.96 31.29
C ALA A 317 -12.27 -41.32 31.02
N LEU A 318 -12.50 -41.66 29.74
CA LEU A 318 -13.02 -42.97 29.33
C LEU A 318 -12.00 -44.10 29.59
N ASP A 319 -10.72 -43.85 29.35
CA ASP A 319 -9.66 -44.82 29.65
C ASP A 319 -9.52 -45.07 31.16
N MET A 320 -9.64 -44.02 31.98
CA MET A 320 -9.64 -44.14 33.45
C MET A 320 -10.89 -44.87 33.95
N GLU A 321 -12.06 -44.59 33.37
CA GLU A 321 -13.29 -45.33 33.66
C GLU A 321 -13.12 -46.83 33.40
N ALA A 322 -12.54 -47.20 32.26
CA ALA A 322 -12.33 -48.60 31.91
C ALA A 322 -11.40 -49.31 32.91
N GLN A 323 -10.39 -48.61 33.43
CA GLN A 323 -9.49 -49.14 34.46
C GLN A 323 -10.17 -49.30 35.83
N LEU A 324 -10.99 -48.32 36.23
CA LEU A 324 -11.72 -48.35 37.50
C LEU A 324 -12.84 -49.41 37.51
N SER A 325 -13.38 -49.73 36.34
CA SER A 325 -14.45 -50.72 36.15
C SER A 325 -13.94 -52.16 36.08
N SER A 326 -12.67 -52.43 36.43
CA SER A 326 -12.14 -53.79 36.51
C SER A 326 -12.86 -54.61 37.59
N ASP A 327 -13.21 -55.86 37.29
CA ASP A 327 -13.82 -56.80 38.24
C ASP A 327 -12.79 -57.58 39.09
N GLU A 328 -11.49 -57.32 38.90
CA GLU A 328 -10.44 -58.09 39.56
C GLU A 328 -10.45 -57.88 41.10
N LEU A 329 -10.41 -58.98 41.86
CA LEU A 329 -10.26 -58.96 43.31
C LEU A 329 -9.14 -59.91 43.73
N ALA A 330 -8.43 -59.53 44.79
CA ALA A 330 -7.32 -60.31 45.31
C ALA A 330 -7.79 -61.55 46.07
N LYS A 331 -6.92 -62.55 46.12
CA LYS A 331 -7.13 -63.84 46.82
C LYS A 331 -6.20 -64.02 48.03
N ASP A 332 -5.40 -63.01 48.32
CA ASP A 332 -4.52 -62.94 49.47
C ASP A 332 -4.35 -61.47 49.90
N VAL A 333 -3.76 -61.25 51.08
CA VAL A 333 -3.57 -59.92 51.67
C VAL A 333 -2.62 -59.06 50.83
N SER A 334 -1.53 -59.63 50.33
CA SER A 334 -0.52 -58.91 49.53
C SER A 334 -1.12 -58.33 48.24
N GLY A 335 -1.94 -59.11 47.53
CA GLY A 335 -2.64 -58.67 46.35
C GLY A 335 -3.72 -57.63 46.67
N ALA A 336 -4.41 -57.76 47.81
CA ALA A 336 -5.43 -56.80 48.22
C ALA A 336 -4.80 -55.43 48.54
N GLU A 337 -3.67 -55.42 49.24
CA GLU A 337 -2.88 -54.21 49.50
C GLU A 337 -2.43 -53.55 48.19
N ALA A 338 -1.88 -54.31 47.25
CA ALA A 338 -1.44 -53.80 45.96
C ALA A 338 -2.59 -53.18 45.13
N LEU A 339 -3.79 -53.79 45.15
CA LEU A 339 -4.96 -53.22 44.47
C LEU A 339 -5.44 -51.91 45.12
N VAL A 340 -5.43 -51.82 46.46
CA VAL A 340 -5.77 -50.59 47.18
C VAL A 340 -4.76 -49.48 46.90
N GLU A 341 -3.46 -49.82 46.88
CA GLU A 341 -2.39 -48.86 46.56
C GLU A 341 -2.55 -48.31 45.14
N ARG A 342 -2.71 -49.17 44.13
CA ARG A 342 -2.97 -48.76 42.74
C ARG A 342 -4.23 -47.88 42.62
N HIS A 343 -5.27 -48.20 43.38
CA HIS A 343 -6.50 -47.41 43.38
C HIS A 343 -6.31 -46.01 44.00
N SER A 344 -5.40 -45.88 44.98
CA SER A 344 -4.96 -44.59 45.52
C SER A 344 -4.17 -43.79 44.47
N GLU A 345 -3.33 -44.44 43.66
CA GLU A 345 -2.63 -43.79 42.54
C GLU A 345 -3.62 -43.20 41.52
N PHE A 346 -4.65 -43.96 41.14
CA PHE A 346 -5.73 -43.45 40.28
C PHE A 346 -6.43 -42.22 40.87
N LYS A 347 -6.55 -42.14 42.20
CA LYS A 347 -7.10 -40.94 42.84
C LYS A 347 -6.19 -39.72 42.60
N GLY A 348 -4.89 -39.90 42.76
CA GLY A 348 -3.90 -38.86 42.47
C GLY A 348 -3.98 -38.38 41.02
N GLU A 349 -4.15 -39.31 40.06
CA GLU A 349 -4.33 -38.96 38.65
C GLU A 349 -5.61 -38.19 38.34
N ILE A 350 -6.73 -38.55 38.97
CA ILE A 350 -8.00 -37.85 38.84
C ILE A 350 -7.89 -36.44 39.44
N ASP A 351 -7.34 -36.34 40.64
CA ASP A 351 -7.21 -35.06 41.35
C ASP A 351 -6.28 -34.10 40.60
N ALA A 352 -5.18 -34.61 40.03
CA ALA A 352 -4.26 -33.81 39.20
C ALA A 352 -4.90 -33.23 37.93
N ARG A 353 -6.01 -33.81 37.44
CA ARG A 353 -6.72 -33.34 36.24
C ARG A 353 -7.93 -32.46 36.52
N LYS A 354 -8.30 -32.25 37.78
CA LYS A 354 -9.44 -31.37 38.15
C LYS A 354 -9.30 -29.97 37.56
N ASP A 355 -8.09 -29.42 37.57
CA ASP A 355 -7.81 -28.11 36.99
C ASP A 355 -8.02 -28.09 35.47
N SER A 356 -7.72 -29.19 34.77
CA SER A 356 -7.99 -29.34 33.34
C SER A 356 -9.49 -29.34 33.04
N PHE A 357 -10.30 -30.07 33.82
CA PHE A 357 -11.76 -30.03 33.71
C PHE A 357 -12.30 -28.61 33.94
N ALA A 358 -11.85 -27.96 35.02
CA ALA A 358 -12.26 -26.60 35.33
C ALA A 358 -11.86 -25.60 34.23
N ASN A 359 -10.68 -25.77 33.62
CA ASN A 359 -10.22 -24.94 32.53
C ASN A 359 -11.08 -25.12 31.26
N VAL A 360 -11.39 -26.36 30.86
CA VAL A 360 -12.26 -26.61 29.71
C VAL A 360 -13.67 -26.05 29.94
N GLN A 361 -14.21 -26.21 31.15
CA GLN A 361 -15.48 -25.59 31.54
C GLN A 361 -15.43 -24.06 31.45
N ARG A 362 -14.37 -23.43 31.98
CA ARG A 362 -14.19 -21.98 31.90
C ARG A 362 -14.13 -21.49 30.45
N ILE A 363 -13.31 -22.12 29.61
CA ILE A 363 -13.19 -21.76 28.19
C ILE A 363 -14.53 -21.91 27.47
N GLY A 364 -15.24 -23.03 27.67
CA GLY A 364 -16.54 -23.24 27.05
C GLY A 364 -17.58 -22.21 27.51
N ASN A 365 -17.65 -21.92 28.81
CA ASN A 365 -18.56 -20.91 29.36
C ASN A 365 -18.25 -19.50 28.87
N GLU A 366 -16.97 -19.16 28.70
CA GLU A 366 -16.55 -17.88 28.08
C GLU A 366 -17.05 -17.75 26.64
N LEU A 367 -16.99 -18.84 25.85
CA LEU A 367 -17.51 -18.85 24.47
C LEU A 367 -19.03 -18.71 24.43
N ILE A 368 -19.74 -19.39 25.34
CA ILE A 368 -21.20 -19.29 25.48
C ILE A 368 -21.62 -17.86 25.86
N ALA A 369 -20.89 -17.24 26.79
CA ALA A 369 -21.15 -15.87 27.25
C ALA A 369 -20.92 -14.82 26.15
N GLN A 370 -20.03 -15.12 25.20
CA GLN A 370 -19.76 -14.30 24.02
C GLN A 370 -20.73 -14.57 22.85
N ASP A 371 -21.76 -15.40 23.07
CA ASP A 371 -22.76 -15.79 22.06
C ASP A 371 -22.13 -16.41 20.79
N HIS A 372 -21.09 -17.23 21.00
CA HIS A 372 -20.38 -17.91 19.92
C HIS A 372 -21.34 -18.76 19.06
N TYR A 373 -21.15 -18.77 17.73
CA TYR A 373 -22.07 -19.44 16.78
C TYR A 373 -22.31 -20.94 17.08
N ALA A 374 -21.33 -21.62 17.70
CA ALA A 374 -21.41 -23.03 18.09
C ALA A 374 -21.88 -23.26 19.55
N LYS A 375 -22.53 -22.27 20.16
CA LYS A 375 -22.95 -22.29 21.58
C LYS A 375 -23.67 -23.57 22.00
N SER A 376 -24.66 -24.01 21.25
CA SER A 376 -25.44 -25.23 21.59
C SER A 376 -24.57 -26.48 21.64
N ASP A 377 -23.63 -26.63 20.70
CA ASP A 377 -22.72 -27.78 20.66
C ASP A 377 -21.70 -27.72 21.81
N ILE A 378 -21.25 -26.51 22.17
CA ILE A 378 -20.35 -26.28 23.32
C ILE A 378 -21.09 -26.65 24.61
N GLU A 379 -22.33 -26.18 24.80
CA GLU A 379 -23.16 -26.50 25.97
C GLU A 379 -23.34 -28.02 26.13
N PHE A 380 -23.68 -28.72 25.03
CA PHE A 380 -23.81 -30.18 25.04
C PHE A 380 -22.50 -30.88 25.46
N LYS A 381 -21.36 -30.45 24.91
CA LYS A 381 -20.05 -31.03 25.24
C LYS A 381 -19.62 -30.75 26.68
N LEU A 382 -19.93 -29.56 27.20
CA LEU A 382 -19.67 -29.23 28.59
C LEU A 382 -20.49 -30.12 29.53
N GLN A 383 -21.75 -30.36 29.21
CA GLN A 383 -22.60 -31.27 29.98
C GLN A 383 -22.05 -32.70 29.92
N GLU A 384 -21.72 -33.20 28.73
CA GLU A 384 -21.12 -34.54 28.55
C GLU A 384 -19.85 -34.72 29.40
N LEU A 385 -18.95 -33.72 29.38
CA LEU A 385 -17.71 -33.74 30.16
C LEU A 385 -17.97 -33.70 31.67
N ASN A 386 -18.95 -32.90 32.11
CA ASN A 386 -19.33 -32.78 33.52
C ASN A 386 -19.95 -34.09 34.04
N ASP A 387 -20.85 -34.70 33.26
CA ASP A 387 -21.46 -35.98 33.60
C ASP A 387 -20.39 -37.07 33.72
N GLN A 388 -19.41 -37.08 32.81
CA GLN A 388 -18.29 -38.01 32.86
C GLN A 388 -17.37 -37.79 34.06
N GLN A 389 -17.14 -36.54 34.47
CA GLN A 389 -16.37 -36.21 35.67
C GLN A 389 -17.06 -36.73 36.94
N ILE A 390 -18.37 -36.48 37.08
CA ILE A 390 -19.17 -36.97 38.21
C ILE A 390 -19.16 -38.50 38.25
N LYS A 391 -19.28 -39.15 37.09
CA LYS A 391 -19.25 -40.60 36.96
C LYS A 391 -17.92 -41.20 37.41
N LEU A 392 -16.79 -40.59 37.05
CA LEU A 392 -15.47 -41.03 37.50
C LEU A 392 -15.32 -40.97 39.02
N ASP A 393 -15.72 -39.86 39.66
CA ASP A 393 -15.66 -39.73 41.13
C ASP A 393 -16.54 -40.78 41.82
N HIS A 394 -17.71 -41.08 41.23
CA HIS A 394 -18.60 -42.12 41.74
C HIS A 394 -18.01 -43.52 41.60
N LEU A 395 -17.53 -43.90 40.41
CA LEU A 395 -16.91 -45.19 40.15
C LEU A 395 -15.68 -45.41 41.03
N TRP A 396 -14.85 -44.38 41.20
CA TRP A 396 -13.72 -44.44 42.11
C TRP A 396 -14.18 -44.77 43.53
N SER A 397 -15.18 -44.05 44.05
CA SER A 397 -15.70 -44.25 45.41
C SER A 397 -16.29 -45.66 45.61
N GLN A 398 -17.05 -46.16 44.63
CA GLN A 398 -17.61 -47.51 44.68
C GLN A 398 -16.52 -48.58 44.66
N ARG A 399 -15.51 -48.42 43.80
CA ARG A 399 -14.40 -49.35 43.69
C ARG A 399 -13.55 -49.38 44.96
N LEU A 400 -13.34 -48.24 45.61
CA LEU A 400 -12.65 -48.17 46.90
C LEU A 400 -13.35 -49.03 47.97
N MET A 401 -14.67 -48.90 48.10
CA MET A 401 -15.45 -49.68 49.07
C MET A 401 -15.28 -51.19 48.84
N LEU A 402 -15.39 -51.62 47.58
CA LEU A 402 -15.25 -53.03 47.22
C LEU A 402 -13.83 -53.57 47.53
N LEU A 403 -12.80 -52.78 47.25
CA LEU A 403 -11.41 -53.17 47.55
C LEU A 403 -11.13 -53.21 49.05
N GLN A 404 -11.71 -52.29 49.83
CA GLN A 404 -11.63 -52.29 51.29
C GLN A 404 -12.33 -53.52 51.89
N ASP A 405 -13.52 -53.85 51.41
CA ASP A 405 -14.25 -55.06 51.82
C ASP A 405 -13.45 -56.33 51.49
N CYS A 406 -12.84 -56.38 50.29
CA CYS A 406 -11.95 -57.46 49.90
C CYS A 406 -10.73 -57.56 50.83
N MET A 407 -10.10 -56.43 51.15
CA MET A 407 -8.96 -56.38 52.07
C MET A 407 -9.32 -56.91 53.46
N HIS A 408 -10.45 -56.49 54.02
CA HIS A 408 -10.93 -56.98 55.31
C HIS A 408 -11.20 -58.50 55.28
N LEU A 409 -11.79 -59.01 54.19
CA LEU A 409 -12.01 -60.43 54.00
C LEU A 409 -10.68 -61.21 53.95
N GLN A 410 -9.69 -60.72 53.19
CA GLN A 410 -8.39 -61.41 53.09
C GLN A 410 -7.61 -61.39 54.41
N LEU A 411 -7.68 -60.30 55.17
CA LEU A 411 -7.11 -60.23 56.53
C LEU A 411 -7.76 -61.27 57.44
N PHE A 412 -9.10 -61.34 57.43
CA PHE A 412 -9.84 -62.32 58.22
C PHE A 412 -9.49 -63.77 57.85
N LEU A 413 -9.43 -64.09 56.56
CA LEU A 413 -9.05 -65.43 56.10
C LEU A 413 -7.62 -65.78 56.52
N ARG A 414 -6.67 -64.84 56.40
CA ARG A 414 -5.30 -65.02 56.90
C ARG A 414 -5.29 -65.31 58.40
N ASP A 415 -6.06 -64.56 59.18
CA ASP A 415 -6.09 -64.71 60.63
C ASP A 415 -6.71 -66.06 61.04
N ILE A 416 -7.74 -66.53 60.31
CA ILE A 416 -8.27 -67.90 60.44
C ILE A 416 -7.19 -68.93 60.14
N ASP A 417 -6.47 -68.82 59.02
CA ASP A 417 -5.45 -69.79 58.63
C ASP A 417 -4.30 -69.84 59.65
N GLN A 418 -3.92 -68.68 60.20
CA GLN A 418 -2.95 -68.60 61.29
C GLN A 418 -3.46 -69.30 62.56
N ALA A 419 -4.73 -69.08 62.92
CA ALA A 419 -5.35 -69.74 64.07
C ALA A 419 -5.44 -71.26 63.87
N LEU A 420 -5.89 -71.73 62.69
CA LEU A 420 -5.95 -73.16 62.36
C LEU A 420 -4.57 -73.80 62.39
N THR A 421 -3.56 -73.13 61.82
CA THR A 421 -2.16 -73.60 61.88
C THR A 421 -1.64 -73.67 63.31
N TRP A 422 -2.01 -72.70 64.15
CA TRP A 422 -1.66 -72.71 65.58
C TRP A 422 -2.33 -73.89 66.30
N ILE A 423 -3.65 -74.09 66.12
CA ILE A 423 -4.38 -75.22 66.71
C ILE A 423 -3.75 -76.54 66.27
N GLN A 424 -3.49 -76.71 64.97
CA GLN A 424 -2.87 -77.93 64.46
C GLN A 424 -1.50 -78.21 65.08
N LYS A 425 -0.69 -77.16 65.35
CA LYS A 425 0.57 -77.30 66.08
C LYS A 425 0.34 -77.71 67.54
N GLN A 426 -0.68 -77.17 68.20
CA GLN A 426 -1.03 -77.57 69.56
C GLN A 426 -1.52 -79.03 69.62
N ASP A 427 -2.36 -79.45 68.67
CA ASP A 427 -2.82 -80.84 68.55
C ASP A 427 -1.63 -81.80 68.36
N GLN A 428 -0.68 -81.45 67.48
CA GLN A 428 0.54 -82.22 67.30
C GLN A 428 1.39 -82.27 68.58
N TYR A 429 1.51 -81.16 69.30
CA TYR A 429 2.22 -81.11 70.58
C TYR A 429 1.59 -82.04 71.61
N LEU A 430 0.26 -82.04 71.74
CA LEU A 430 -0.49 -82.94 72.63
C LEU A 430 -0.23 -84.41 72.25
N VAL A 431 -0.36 -84.76 70.97
CA VAL A 431 -0.15 -86.12 70.46
C VAL A 431 1.30 -86.62 70.63
N GLN A 432 2.29 -85.72 70.65
CA GLN A 432 3.70 -86.10 70.79
C GLN A 432 4.20 -86.12 72.24
N ASN A 433 3.72 -85.20 73.08
CA ASN A 433 4.31 -84.96 74.41
C ASN A 433 3.41 -85.38 75.57
N ILE A 434 2.12 -85.57 75.32
CA ILE A 434 1.06 -85.70 76.35
C ILE A 434 0.17 -86.95 76.07
N ASN A 435 0.65 -87.90 75.28
CA ASN A 435 -0.21 -88.89 74.63
C ASN A 435 -0.20 -90.30 75.23
N ASP A 436 0.16 -90.45 76.50
CA ASP A 436 0.09 -91.79 77.09
C ASP A 436 -0.19 -91.71 78.58
N ILE A 437 -1.47 -91.83 78.94
CA ILE A 437 -1.88 -92.23 80.29
C ILE A 437 -1.21 -93.58 80.64
N ASP A 438 -0.92 -94.42 79.63
CA ASP A 438 -0.24 -95.71 79.80
C ASP A 438 1.28 -95.59 80.03
N SER A 439 1.90 -94.41 79.86
CA SER A 439 3.32 -94.16 80.19
C SER A 439 3.57 -93.81 81.66
N CYS A 440 2.50 -93.62 82.45
CA CYS A 440 2.55 -93.29 83.87
C CYS A 440 2.91 -94.52 84.72
N GLN A 441 4.20 -94.89 84.74
CA GLN A 441 4.68 -96.07 85.47
C GLN A 441 5.16 -95.73 86.90
N THR A 442 5.46 -94.46 87.18
CA THR A 442 5.88 -93.96 88.50
C THR A 442 5.12 -92.69 88.91
N LEU A 443 5.15 -92.36 90.21
CA LEU A 443 4.54 -91.12 90.73
C LEU A 443 5.18 -89.87 90.10
N ASP A 444 6.49 -89.89 89.91
CA ASP A 444 7.24 -88.80 89.25
C ASP A 444 6.81 -88.62 87.78
N ASP A 445 6.51 -89.71 87.06
CA ASP A 445 6.00 -89.64 85.68
C ASP A 445 4.63 -88.96 85.64
N CYS A 446 3.76 -89.27 86.61
CA CYS A 446 2.42 -88.69 86.71
C CYS A 446 2.43 -87.23 87.15
N GLU A 447 3.25 -86.86 88.13
CA GLU A 447 3.45 -85.45 88.51
C GLU A 447 4.07 -84.64 87.36
N GLY A 448 5.00 -85.24 86.60
CA GLY A 448 5.58 -84.64 85.40
C GLY A 448 4.56 -84.44 84.27
N LEU A 449 3.64 -85.39 84.05
CA LEU A 449 2.57 -85.28 83.06
C LEU A 449 1.53 -84.23 83.46
N ILE A 450 1.10 -84.23 84.73
CA ILE A 450 0.16 -83.24 85.29
C ILE A 450 0.73 -81.83 85.12
N LYS A 451 2.01 -81.62 85.46
CA LYS A 451 2.65 -80.32 85.27
C LYS A 451 2.65 -79.87 83.81
N LYS A 452 2.88 -80.78 82.86
CA LYS A 452 2.81 -80.47 81.41
C LYS A 452 1.38 -80.10 80.97
N TYR A 453 0.36 -80.77 81.51
CA TYR A 453 -1.04 -80.41 81.28
C TYR A 453 -1.38 -79.04 81.87
N ASP A 454 -1.00 -78.76 83.12
CA ASP A 454 -1.21 -77.46 83.77
C ASP A 454 -0.53 -76.32 83.00
N ASP A 455 0.67 -76.56 82.46
CA ASP A 455 1.40 -75.58 81.65
C ASP A 455 0.72 -75.38 80.27
N PHE A 456 0.15 -76.43 79.68
CA PHE A 456 -0.64 -76.34 78.45
C PHE A 456 -1.99 -75.62 78.65
N GLU A 457 -2.69 -75.87 79.76
CA GLU A 457 -3.93 -75.15 80.11
C GLU A 457 -3.67 -73.66 80.30
N LYS A 458 -2.58 -73.27 80.97
CA LYS A 458 -2.18 -71.86 81.07
C LYS A 458 -1.91 -71.23 79.70
N LEU A 459 -1.29 -71.98 78.79
CA LEU A 459 -1.05 -71.51 77.41
C LEU A 459 -2.36 -71.28 76.65
N LEU A 460 -3.31 -72.21 76.76
CA LEU A 460 -4.66 -72.09 76.19
C LEU A 460 -5.39 -70.86 76.74
N GLN A 461 -5.38 -70.68 78.07
CA GLN A 461 -6.04 -69.56 78.73
C GLN A 461 -5.44 -68.21 78.27
N ALA A 462 -4.12 -68.13 78.12
CA ALA A 462 -3.45 -66.94 77.59
C ALA A 462 -3.79 -66.67 76.11
N GLN A 463 -4.10 -67.70 75.32
CA GLN A 463 -4.51 -67.54 73.92
C GLN A 463 -5.99 -67.18 73.80
N GLU A 464 -6.87 -67.71 74.66
CA GLU A 464 -8.28 -67.29 74.76
C GLU A 464 -8.41 -65.81 75.11
N GLU A 465 -7.54 -65.29 75.97
CA GLU A 465 -7.49 -63.86 76.28
C GLU A 465 -7.05 -63.00 75.09
N LYS A 466 -6.24 -63.53 74.18
CA LYS A 466 -5.84 -62.85 72.93
C LYS A 466 -6.89 -62.93 71.82
N GLY A 467 -7.80 -63.90 71.89
CA GLY A 467 -8.86 -64.12 70.91
C GLY A 467 -10.17 -63.38 71.23
N LYS A 468 -10.29 -62.77 72.41
CA LYS A 468 -11.36 -61.83 72.78
C LYS A 468 -11.01 -60.42 72.30
#